data_AF-A0A938MKS6-F1
#
_entry.id   AF-A0A938MKS6-F1
#
_cell.length_a   1.000
_cell.length_b   1.000
_cell.length_c   1.000
_cell.angle_alpha   90.00
_cell.angle_beta   90.00
_cell.angle_gamma   90.00
#
_symmetry.space_group_name_H-M   'P 1'
#
loop_
_entity.id
_entity.type
_entity.pdbx_description
1 polymer ?
#
loop_
_entity_poly.entity_id
_entity_poly.type
_entity_poly.pdbx_seq_one_letter_code
_entity_poly.pdbx_strand_id
1 'polypeptide(L)'
;MNGNLLMLVALGFVLGGGWRQAQGQDVPLTAGGLTALPRETTEPVALVNAGFEQEWDGWGPSKQPAFSIVTTPGAAHSGKACLRFDAGQQTQFVPSVRQVLKDVEPGVHVLRFWLKTDNVGKKDDKNSGVCVSLEYYLQDGQRTWPSTQVFTGTRDWQQEELRVLIPPELKPGSVTISIHRYGGPSGGEAFFDDVSLERVRPPPVDAFLRYPNYRGYLPEDGPQSVRLWVRLNRDEPHTAAQVEVTEVATDKKVTVVELPPGAQEKVVEIDASQ
;
A
#
# COMPACT_ATOMS: atom_id res chain seq x y z
N MET A 1 -22.55 -16.16 3.08
CA MET A 1 -21.57 -17.28 3.06
C MET A 1 -20.35 -16.77 3.80
N ASN A 2 -20.09 -17.30 4.99
CA ASN A 2 -18.99 -16.84 5.84
C ASN A 2 -17.70 -17.49 5.32
N GLY A 3 -16.87 -16.71 4.63
CA GLY A 3 -15.54 -17.14 4.23
C GLY A 3 -14.63 -17.14 5.45
N ASN A 4 -14.27 -18.33 5.94
CA ASN A 4 -13.21 -18.46 6.94
C ASN A 4 -11.87 -18.18 6.24
N LEU A 5 -11.31 -16.99 6.46
CA LEU A 5 -9.90 -16.75 6.15
C LEU A 5 -9.07 -17.16 7.37
N LEU A 6 -8.36 -18.29 7.26
CA LEU A 6 -7.42 -18.75 8.27
C LEU A 6 -6.12 -17.96 8.09
N MET A 7 -5.76 -17.10 9.05
CA MET A 7 -4.49 -16.38 9.01
C MET A 7 -3.54 -16.93 10.08
N LEU A 8 -2.33 -17.29 9.65
CA LEU A 8 -1.30 -17.94 10.46
C LEU A 8 -0.18 -16.94 10.79
N VAL A 9 0.05 -16.68 12.07
CA VAL A 9 1.30 -16.06 12.55
C VAL A 9 2.18 -17.17 13.09
N ALA A 10 3.28 -17.46 12.40
CA ALA A 10 4.25 -18.47 12.79
C ALA A 10 5.46 -17.82 13.48
N LEU A 11 5.84 -18.37 14.62
CA LEU A 11 7.15 -18.12 15.22
C LEU A 11 8.03 -19.34 15.11
N GLY A 12 9.30 -19.09 14.83
CA GLY A 12 10.36 -20.08 14.92
C GLY A 12 11.26 -19.85 16.14
N PHE A 13 11.48 -20.87 16.97
CA PHE A 13 12.50 -20.85 18.04
C PHE A 13 13.48 -22.03 17.94
N VAL A 14 14.71 -21.82 18.42
CA VAL A 14 15.69 -22.89 18.67
C VAL A 14 15.63 -23.24 20.16
N LEU A 15 15.27 -24.47 20.48
CA LEU A 15 15.39 -24.99 21.84
C LEU A 15 16.87 -25.31 22.10
N GLY A 16 17.47 -24.56 23.02
CA GLY A 16 18.89 -24.69 23.35
C GLY A 16 19.16 -26.04 24.01
N GLY A 17 19.93 -26.90 23.34
CA GLY A 17 20.61 -28.01 23.98
C GLY A 17 21.95 -27.55 24.55
N GLY A 18 22.07 -27.53 25.87
CA GLY A 18 23.28 -27.66 26.67
C GLY A 18 24.52 -26.89 26.22
N TRP A 19 24.92 -25.85 26.96
CA TRP A 19 26.35 -25.50 27.03
C TRP A 19 27.10 -26.54 27.88
N ARG A 20 27.35 -27.71 27.28
CA ARG A 20 28.42 -28.62 27.72
C ARG A 20 29.43 -28.74 26.58
N GLN A 21 30.69 -28.44 26.88
CA GLN A 21 31.82 -28.92 26.08
C GLN A 21 31.81 -30.45 26.08
N ALA A 22 31.11 -31.02 25.12
CA ALA A 22 31.31 -32.37 24.63
C ALA A 22 31.41 -32.21 23.12
N GLN A 23 32.45 -32.81 22.52
CA GLN A 23 32.66 -32.81 21.07
C GLN A 23 31.35 -33.19 20.35
N GLY A 24 30.68 -32.21 19.76
CA GLY A 24 29.39 -32.35 19.12
C GLY A 24 29.32 -31.33 17.99
N GLN A 25 28.89 -31.80 16.82
CA GLN A 25 28.79 -31.00 15.61
C GLN A 25 28.15 -29.62 15.91
N ASP A 26 28.83 -28.55 15.50
CA ASP A 26 28.26 -27.20 15.48
C ASP A 26 27.01 -27.22 14.59
N VAL A 27 25.84 -27.42 15.19
CA VAL A 27 24.58 -27.15 14.52
C VAL A 27 24.53 -25.64 14.34
N PRO A 28 24.51 -25.12 13.10
CA PRO A 28 24.47 -23.67 12.89
C PRO A 28 23.21 -23.10 13.55
N LEU A 29 23.42 -22.26 14.56
CA LEU A 29 22.36 -21.56 15.26
C LEU A 29 21.59 -20.67 14.28
N THR A 30 20.34 -21.04 14.01
CA THR A 30 19.44 -20.25 13.18
C THR A 30 18.70 -19.26 14.08
N ALA A 31 18.78 -17.96 13.78
CA ALA A 31 18.08 -16.95 14.54
C ALA A 31 16.55 -17.17 14.44
N GLY A 32 15.87 -17.17 15.59
CA GLY A 32 14.41 -17.27 15.68
C GLY A 32 13.71 -15.91 15.69
N GLY A 33 12.39 -15.91 15.88
CA GLY A 33 11.56 -14.71 15.99
C GLY A 33 10.24 -14.80 15.25
N LEU A 34 9.62 -13.64 14.99
CA LEU A 34 8.47 -13.51 14.09
C LEU A 34 8.95 -13.73 12.65
N THR A 35 8.63 -14.88 12.07
CA THR A 35 9.11 -15.30 10.74
C THR A 35 8.03 -15.23 9.67
N ALA A 36 6.75 -15.19 10.07
CA ALA A 36 5.61 -14.97 9.17
C ALA A 36 4.84 -13.72 9.59
N LEU A 37 5.26 -12.56 9.07
CA LEU A 37 4.50 -11.33 9.25
C LEU A 37 3.25 -11.35 8.34
N PRO A 38 2.09 -10.90 8.83
CA PRO A 38 0.91 -10.66 8.02
C PRO A 38 1.25 -9.76 6.83
N ARG A 39 0.79 -10.14 5.63
CA ARG A 39 0.94 -9.29 4.44
C ARG A 39 -0.12 -8.20 4.47
N GLU A 40 0.25 -7.01 4.02
CA GLU A 40 -0.72 -5.97 3.69
C GLU A 40 -1.67 -6.50 2.60
N THR A 41 -2.96 -6.25 2.77
CA THR A 41 -3.98 -6.45 1.75
C THR A 41 -4.44 -5.09 1.23
N THR A 42 -4.96 -5.04 0.02
CA THR A 42 -5.53 -3.84 -0.56
C THR A 42 -6.98 -4.07 -0.97
N GLU A 43 -7.78 -3.01 -0.88
CA GLU A 43 -9.16 -2.98 -1.34
C GLU A 43 -9.32 -1.89 -2.41
N PRO A 44 -9.94 -2.19 -3.56
CA PRO A 44 -10.12 -1.20 -4.61
C PRO A 44 -11.12 -0.12 -4.18
N VAL A 45 -10.77 1.14 -4.44
CA VAL A 45 -11.70 2.26 -4.43
C VAL A 45 -12.31 2.37 -5.82
N ALA A 46 -13.64 2.44 -5.90
CA ALA A 46 -14.33 2.52 -7.18
C ALA A 46 -14.02 3.85 -7.90
N LEU A 47 -13.51 3.75 -9.12
CA LEU A 47 -13.33 4.85 -10.06
C LEU A 47 -14.31 4.67 -11.22
N VAL A 48 -14.83 5.79 -11.72
CA VAL A 48 -15.57 5.88 -12.97
C VAL A 48 -14.56 6.06 -14.11
N ASN A 49 -14.74 5.26 -15.17
CA ASN A 49 -13.99 5.39 -16.43
C ASN A 49 -12.46 5.48 -16.22
N ALA A 50 -11.91 4.54 -15.45
CA ALA A 50 -10.49 4.48 -15.07
C ALA A 50 -9.51 4.40 -16.27
N GLY A 51 -9.91 3.75 -17.36
CA GLY A 51 -9.15 3.63 -18.61
C GLY A 51 -9.65 4.55 -19.72
N PHE A 52 -10.46 5.58 -19.42
CA PHE A 52 -10.90 6.59 -20.38
C PHE A 52 -11.70 6.11 -21.63
N GLU A 53 -12.19 4.86 -21.63
CA GLU A 53 -12.98 4.24 -22.70
C GLU A 53 -14.36 4.89 -22.93
N GLN A 54 -14.84 5.69 -21.97
CA GLN A 54 -16.15 6.35 -22.00
C GLN A 54 -16.01 7.88 -22.09
N GLU A 55 -15.09 8.34 -22.94
CA GLU A 55 -14.79 9.77 -23.13
C GLU A 55 -14.43 10.43 -21.78
N TRP A 56 -15.16 11.47 -21.40
CA TRP A 56 -14.95 12.25 -20.18
C TRP A 56 -15.79 11.80 -18.98
N ASP A 57 -16.49 10.66 -19.07
CA ASP A 57 -17.38 10.25 -17.97
C ASP A 57 -16.62 10.15 -16.64
N GLY A 58 -17.17 10.73 -15.57
CA GLY A 58 -16.52 10.83 -14.26
C GLY A 58 -15.32 11.80 -14.15
N TRP A 59 -14.77 12.30 -15.26
CA TRP A 59 -13.57 13.16 -15.28
C TRP A 59 -13.89 14.58 -15.76
N GLY A 60 -13.63 15.56 -14.89
CA GLY A 60 -13.99 16.95 -15.10
C GLY A 60 -12.83 17.94 -14.87
N PRO A 61 -12.90 19.14 -15.48
CA PRO A 61 -13.89 19.56 -16.46
C PRO A 61 -13.68 18.88 -17.82
N SER A 62 -14.76 18.43 -18.46
CA SER A 62 -14.70 17.90 -19.82
C SER A 62 -14.27 19.00 -20.80
N LYS A 63 -13.44 18.67 -21.81
CA LYS A 63 -12.96 19.61 -22.84
C LYS A 63 -12.09 20.75 -22.29
N GLN A 64 -11.26 20.45 -21.30
CA GLN A 64 -10.34 21.42 -20.74
C GLN A 64 -9.21 21.75 -21.74
N PRO A 65 -8.74 23.02 -21.78
CA PRO A 65 -7.55 23.36 -22.53
C PRO A 65 -6.39 22.43 -22.15
N ALA A 66 -5.62 22.01 -23.15
CA ALA A 66 -4.48 21.10 -23.03
C ALA A 66 -4.81 19.61 -22.79
N PHE A 67 -6.06 19.20 -22.55
CA PHE A 67 -6.40 17.79 -22.39
C PHE A 67 -7.38 17.30 -23.46
N SER A 68 -7.18 16.06 -23.91
CA SER A 68 -8.03 15.40 -24.92
C SER A 68 -8.06 13.90 -24.69
N ILE A 69 -9.17 13.25 -25.05
CA ILE A 69 -9.21 11.78 -25.17
C ILE A 69 -8.66 11.39 -26.55
N VAL A 70 -7.73 10.44 -26.59
CA VAL A 70 -7.13 9.93 -27.83
C VAL A 70 -7.63 8.52 -28.06
N THR A 71 -8.16 8.25 -29.25
CA THR A 71 -8.73 6.95 -29.64
C THR A 71 -8.03 6.30 -30.84
N THR A 72 -6.87 6.84 -31.23
CA THR A 72 -6.06 6.30 -32.34
C THR A 72 -5.55 4.89 -31.96
N PRO A 73 -5.68 3.88 -32.85
CA PRO A 73 -5.20 2.54 -32.58
C PRO A 73 -3.73 2.50 -32.15
N GLY A 74 -3.44 1.86 -31.03
CA GLY A 74 -2.09 1.73 -30.47
C GLY A 74 -1.60 2.94 -29.66
N ALA A 75 -2.42 3.98 -29.48
CA ALA A 75 -2.07 5.12 -28.63
C ALA A 75 -2.24 4.83 -27.14
N ALA A 76 -3.28 4.08 -26.76
CA ALA A 76 -3.59 3.73 -25.37
C ALA A 76 -2.64 2.64 -24.83
N HIS A 77 -2.50 2.56 -23.50
CA HIS A 77 -1.76 1.49 -22.86
C HIS A 77 -2.56 0.19 -22.94
N SER A 78 -3.84 0.27 -22.59
CA SER A 78 -4.80 -0.80 -22.77
C SER A 78 -6.07 -0.27 -23.43
N GLY A 79 -6.99 -1.13 -23.84
CA GLY A 79 -8.24 -0.69 -24.46
C GLY A 79 -8.05 0.05 -25.79
N LYS A 80 -8.85 1.10 -26.00
CA LYS A 80 -8.93 1.90 -27.23
C LYS A 80 -8.73 3.38 -26.99
N ALA A 81 -8.82 3.86 -25.75
CA ALA A 81 -8.75 5.27 -25.42
C ALA A 81 -7.76 5.54 -24.30
N CYS A 82 -7.16 6.73 -24.30
CA CYS A 82 -6.37 7.22 -23.18
C CYS A 82 -6.49 8.75 -23.07
N LEU A 83 -6.12 9.29 -21.90
CA LEU A 83 -6.07 10.73 -21.69
C LEU A 83 -4.74 11.28 -22.19
N ARG A 84 -4.77 12.23 -23.13
CA ARG A 84 -3.60 13.00 -23.56
C ARG A 84 -3.60 14.39 -22.91
N PHE A 85 -2.42 14.82 -22.50
CA PHE A 85 -2.09 16.16 -22.03
C PHE A 85 -1.03 16.79 -22.94
N ASP A 86 -1.35 17.93 -23.53
CA ASP A 86 -0.43 18.78 -24.28
C ASP A 86 0.29 19.75 -23.32
N ALA A 87 1.53 19.44 -22.98
CA ALA A 87 2.32 20.25 -22.05
C ALA A 87 2.82 21.57 -22.67
N GLY A 88 2.73 21.73 -24.00
CA GLY A 88 3.08 22.96 -24.72
C GLY A 88 1.93 23.97 -24.80
N GLN A 89 0.69 23.52 -24.61
CA GLN A 89 -0.48 24.37 -24.74
C GLN A 89 -0.48 25.54 -23.73
N GLN A 90 -0.52 26.75 -24.27
CA GLN A 90 -0.72 27.97 -23.48
C GLN A 90 -2.15 28.01 -22.95
N THR A 91 -2.29 28.26 -21.65
CA THR A 91 -3.58 28.29 -20.96
C THR A 91 -3.63 29.44 -19.96
N GLN A 92 -4.81 30.03 -19.75
CA GLN A 92 -4.99 31.13 -18.78
C GLN A 92 -4.78 30.66 -17.33
N PHE A 93 -5.20 29.45 -17.02
CA PHE A 93 -5.06 28.82 -15.71
C PHE A 93 -4.31 27.49 -15.84
N VAL A 94 -3.84 26.94 -14.72
CA VAL A 94 -3.21 25.62 -14.69
C VAL A 94 -4.24 24.58 -15.15
N PRO A 95 -4.01 23.89 -16.28
CA PRO A 95 -4.93 22.86 -16.75
C PRO A 95 -4.83 21.66 -15.81
N SER A 96 -5.99 21.11 -15.42
CA SER A 96 -6.14 20.01 -14.48
C SER A 96 -7.44 19.24 -14.67
N VAL A 97 -7.35 17.95 -15.03
CA VAL A 97 -8.48 17.03 -15.12
C VAL A 97 -8.60 16.24 -13.82
N ARG A 98 -9.82 16.07 -13.34
CA ARG A 98 -10.10 15.62 -11.97
C ARG A 98 -11.24 14.62 -11.91
N GLN A 99 -11.15 13.69 -10.99
CA GLN A 99 -12.26 12.82 -10.61
C GLN A 99 -12.47 12.91 -9.09
N VAL A 100 -13.67 13.34 -8.69
CA VAL A 100 -14.06 13.45 -7.27
C VAL A 100 -14.54 12.09 -6.79
N LEU A 101 -13.97 11.63 -5.67
CA LEU A 101 -14.25 10.34 -5.05
C LEU A 101 -15.08 10.56 -3.78
N LYS A 102 -16.31 10.05 -3.77
CA LYS A 102 -17.26 10.30 -2.68
C LYS A 102 -17.04 9.39 -1.47
N ASP A 103 -16.60 8.16 -1.72
CA ASP A 103 -16.58 7.08 -0.73
C ASP A 103 -15.14 6.70 -0.34
N VAL A 104 -14.26 7.70 -0.18
CA VAL A 104 -12.89 7.50 0.32
C VAL A 104 -12.84 7.78 1.82
N GLU A 105 -12.31 6.82 2.56
CA GLU A 105 -12.13 6.91 4.01
C GLU A 105 -10.69 7.28 4.39
N PRO A 106 -10.42 7.68 5.65
CA PRO A 106 -9.06 7.78 6.17
C PRO A 106 -8.28 6.46 6.06
N GLY A 107 -6.96 6.57 5.92
CA GLY A 107 -6.05 5.42 5.80
C GLY A 107 -5.01 5.59 4.70
N VAL A 108 -4.15 4.59 4.56
CA VAL A 108 -3.13 4.58 3.50
C VAL A 108 -3.79 4.19 2.19
N HIS A 109 -3.58 5.00 1.16
CA HIS A 109 -4.07 4.77 -0.19
C HIS A 109 -2.90 4.71 -1.16
N VAL A 110 -3.06 3.91 -2.21
CA VAL A 110 -2.10 3.78 -3.29
C VAL A 110 -2.81 4.07 -4.60
N LEU A 111 -2.46 5.22 -5.19
CA LEU A 111 -2.90 5.62 -6.52
C LEU A 111 -1.89 5.10 -7.54
N ARG A 112 -2.35 4.35 -8.53
CA ARG A 112 -1.55 3.87 -9.67
C ARG A 112 -2.15 4.33 -10.97
N PHE A 113 -1.31 4.52 -11.96
CA PHE A 113 -1.71 4.86 -13.32
C PHE A 113 -0.58 4.51 -14.28
N TRP A 114 -0.91 4.26 -15.54
CA TRP A 114 0.07 4.14 -16.60
C TRP A 114 0.36 5.51 -17.18
N LEU A 115 1.64 5.79 -17.41
CA LEU A 115 2.14 7.05 -17.94
C LEU A 115 3.08 6.79 -19.11
N LYS A 116 2.88 7.53 -20.20
CA LYS A 116 3.85 7.71 -21.29
C LYS A 116 4.11 9.20 -21.48
N THR A 117 5.36 9.57 -21.76
CA THR A 117 5.73 10.96 -22.04
C THR A 117 6.53 11.06 -23.33
N ASP A 118 6.26 12.08 -24.13
CA ASP A 118 7.02 12.43 -25.32
C ASP A 118 7.48 13.87 -25.22
N ASN A 119 8.78 14.06 -24.95
CA ASN A 119 9.44 15.37 -24.86
C ASN A 119 8.76 16.36 -23.89
N VAL A 120 8.20 15.87 -22.78
CA VAL A 120 7.53 16.70 -21.77
C VAL A 120 8.55 17.53 -21.00
N GLY A 121 8.32 18.83 -20.84
CA GLY A 121 9.31 19.68 -20.16
C GLY A 121 10.42 20.13 -21.10
N LYS A 122 11.15 21.19 -20.71
CA LYS A 122 12.41 21.53 -21.39
C LYS A 122 13.55 20.78 -20.72
N LYS A 123 14.53 20.32 -21.50
CA LYS A 123 15.70 19.55 -21.01
C LYS A 123 16.43 20.22 -19.83
N ASP A 124 16.38 21.55 -19.74
CA ASP A 124 17.04 22.35 -18.71
C ASP A 124 16.08 22.99 -17.68
N ASP A 125 14.76 22.79 -17.83
CA ASP A 125 13.75 23.30 -16.89
C ASP A 125 13.16 22.16 -16.06
N LYS A 126 13.71 21.98 -14.86
CA LYS A 126 13.22 20.99 -13.88
C LYS A 126 11.91 21.40 -13.21
N ASN A 127 11.39 22.60 -13.51
CA ASN A 127 10.22 23.17 -12.84
C ASN A 127 8.97 23.15 -13.73
N SER A 128 8.97 22.40 -14.84
CA SER A 128 7.79 22.25 -15.69
C SER A 128 7.58 20.81 -16.16
N GLY A 129 6.32 20.38 -16.20
CA GLY A 129 5.97 19.01 -16.55
C GLY A 129 4.53 18.67 -16.16
N VAL A 130 4.30 17.40 -15.82
CA VAL A 130 2.98 16.92 -15.38
C VAL A 130 3.09 16.17 -14.05
N CYS A 131 2.08 16.33 -13.19
CA CYS A 131 1.96 15.63 -11.92
C CYS A 131 0.57 15.03 -11.78
N VAL A 132 0.49 13.99 -10.95
CA VAL A 132 -0.79 13.44 -10.46
C VAL A 132 -0.85 13.63 -8.96
N SER A 133 -1.97 14.14 -8.46
CA SER A 133 -2.22 14.35 -7.03
C SER A 133 -3.44 13.60 -6.55
N LEU A 134 -3.43 13.28 -5.26
CA LEU A 134 -4.63 12.90 -4.51
C LEU A 134 -5.01 14.06 -3.58
N GLU A 135 -5.81 14.99 -4.07
CA GLU A 135 -6.20 16.19 -3.35
C GLU A 135 -7.33 15.90 -2.37
N TYR A 136 -7.34 16.56 -1.21
CA TYR A 136 -8.44 16.46 -0.26
C TYR A 136 -8.48 17.68 0.68
N TYR A 137 -9.58 17.81 1.41
CA TYR A 137 -9.74 18.81 2.46
C TYR A 137 -9.80 18.13 3.82
N LEU A 138 -9.25 18.80 4.83
CA LEU A 138 -9.47 18.47 6.22
C LEU A 138 -10.75 19.16 6.72
N GLN A 139 -11.24 18.70 7.88
CA GLN A 139 -12.46 19.22 8.50
C GLN A 139 -12.37 20.72 8.85
N ASP A 140 -11.17 21.23 9.13
CA ASP A 140 -10.91 22.65 9.38
C ASP A 140 -10.86 23.51 8.10
N GLY A 141 -11.01 22.88 6.92
CA GLY A 141 -10.95 23.54 5.62
C GLY A 141 -9.55 23.61 5.01
N GLN A 142 -8.50 23.13 5.67
CA GLN A 142 -7.17 23.03 5.09
C GLN A 142 -7.18 22.10 3.88
N ARG A 143 -6.65 22.58 2.75
CA ARG A 143 -6.46 21.78 1.53
C ARG A 143 -5.09 21.09 1.57
N THR A 144 -5.07 19.82 1.22
CA THR A 144 -3.85 19.00 1.08
C THR A 144 -3.80 18.40 -0.32
N TRP A 145 -2.61 18.34 -0.92
CA TRP A 145 -2.41 17.83 -2.29
C TRP A 145 -1.12 17.01 -2.44
N PRO A 146 -0.99 15.86 -1.76
CA PRO A 146 0.13 14.93 -1.99
C PRO A 146 0.17 14.59 -3.49
N SER A 147 1.36 14.69 -4.06
CA SER A 147 1.58 14.63 -5.50
C SER A 147 2.75 13.71 -5.80
N THR A 148 2.74 13.12 -6.99
CA THR A 148 3.93 12.47 -7.56
C THR A 148 5.08 13.47 -7.71
N GLN A 149 6.26 12.94 -8.01
CA GLN A 149 7.30 13.73 -8.66
C GLN A 149 6.78 14.36 -9.96
N VAL A 150 7.44 15.43 -10.42
CA VAL A 150 7.16 16.04 -11.72
C VAL A 150 7.71 15.14 -12.82
N PHE A 151 6.84 14.71 -13.72
CA PHE A 151 7.23 13.91 -14.87
C PHE A 151 7.67 14.78 -16.03
N THR A 152 8.87 14.50 -16.54
CA THR A 152 9.51 15.15 -17.69
C THR A 152 10.22 14.13 -18.58
N GLY A 153 10.68 14.59 -19.74
CA GLY A 153 11.43 13.81 -20.73
C GLY A 153 10.55 12.92 -21.60
N THR A 154 11.20 11.94 -22.23
CA THR A 154 10.56 10.91 -23.05
C THR A 154 10.69 9.56 -22.37
N ARG A 155 9.56 8.87 -22.19
CA ARG A 155 9.48 7.50 -21.68
C ARG A 155 8.31 6.79 -22.33
N ASP A 156 8.47 5.51 -22.61
CA ASP A 156 7.33 4.68 -22.99
C ASP A 156 6.47 4.33 -21.76
N TRP A 157 5.34 3.66 -21.98
CA TRP A 157 4.40 3.29 -20.92
C TRP A 157 5.08 2.65 -19.70
N GLN A 158 4.92 3.28 -18.54
CA GLN A 158 5.35 2.78 -17.24
C GLN A 158 4.24 2.99 -16.22
N GLN A 159 4.09 2.03 -15.30
CA GLN A 159 3.19 2.21 -14.18
C GLN A 159 3.87 3.07 -13.11
N GLU A 160 3.20 4.14 -12.73
CA GLU A 160 3.64 5.07 -11.69
C GLU A 160 2.76 4.90 -10.45
N GLU A 161 3.29 5.27 -9.28
CA GLU A 161 2.61 5.09 -8.00
C GLU A 161 2.72 6.34 -7.11
N LEU A 162 1.62 6.66 -6.41
CA LEU A 162 1.57 7.64 -5.33
C LEU A 162 0.91 7.00 -4.10
N ARG A 163 1.70 6.76 -3.06
CA ARG A 163 1.23 6.27 -1.76
C ARG A 163 0.99 7.43 -0.79
N VAL A 164 -0.21 7.53 -0.22
CA VAL A 164 -0.66 8.67 0.60
C VAL A 164 -1.32 8.16 1.87
N LEU A 165 -0.94 8.72 3.02
CA LEU A 165 -1.72 8.59 4.25
C LEU A 165 -2.78 9.70 4.29
N ILE A 166 -4.05 9.33 4.15
CA ILE A 166 -5.17 10.25 4.35
C ILE A 166 -5.52 10.23 5.86
N PRO A 167 -5.48 11.38 6.54
CA PRO A 167 -5.61 11.42 8.00
C PRO A 167 -7.08 11.31 8.46
N PRO A 168 -7.32 10.97 9.74
CA PRO A 168 -8.68 10.88 10.32
C PRO A 168 -9.51 12.16 10.21
N GLU A 169 -8.86 13.32 10.16
CA GLU A 169 -9.49 14.64 10.03
C GLU A 169 -9.96 14.94 8.60
N LEU A 170 -10.00 13.94 7.70
CA LEU A 170 -10.54 14.07 6.35
C LEU A 170 -11.97 14.64 6.40
N LYS A 171 -12.23 15.62 5.53
CA LYS A 171 -13.59 16.05 5.20
C LYS A 171 -14.22 15.02 4.25
N PRO A 172 -15.32 14.35 4.63
CA PRO A 172 -15.94 13.32 3.80
C PRO A 172 -16.31 13.84 2.41
N GLY A 173 -16.11 12.99 1.38
CA GLY A 173 -16.42 13.31 -0.01
C GLY A 173 -15.58 14.41 -0.66
N SER A 174 -14.44 14.78 -0.05
CA SER A 174 -13.55 15.83 -0.58
C SER A 174 -12.38 15.31 -1.41
N VAL A 175 -12.15 13.99 -1.41
CA VAL A 175 -11.01 13.38 -2.09
C VAL A 175 -11.17 13.49 -3.60
N THR A 176 -10.11 13.89 -4.29
CA THR A 176 -10.09 14.12 -5.73
C THR A 176 -8.77 13.65 -6.32
N ILE A 177 -8.82 12.78 -7.33
CA ILE A 177 -7.65 12.52 -8.18
C ILE A 177 -7.51 13.69 -9.15
N SER A 178 -6.31 14.22 -9.33
CA SER A 178 -6.05 15.40 -10.15
C SER A 178 -4.79 15.22 -11.01
N ILE A 179 -4.96 15.17 -12.32
CA ILE A 179 -3.86 15.16 -13.30
C ILE A 179 -3.70 16.60 -13.80
N HIS A 180 -2.53 17.20 -13.59
CA HIS A 180 -2.36 18.63 -13.82
C HIS A 180 -0.95 19.02 -14.24
N ARG A 181 -0.84 20.18 -14.91
CA ARG A 181 0.46 20.74 -15.26
C ARG A 181 1.19 21.22 -14.01
N TYR A 182 2.47 20.88 -13.90
CA TYR A 182 3.39 21.55 -12.99
C TYR A 182 4.13 22.65 -13.74
N GLY A 183 4.20 23.85 -13.16
CA GLY A 183 4.86 24.99 -13.79
C GLY A 183 4.17 25.55 -15.05
N GLY A 184 4.98 26.21 -15.87
CA GLY A 184 4.53 26.83 -17.12
C GLY A 184 4.47 25.85 -18.30
N PRO A 185 3.92 26.28 -19.45
CA PRO A 185 3.96 25.49 -20.68
C PRO A 185 5.40 25.21 -21.11
N SER A 186 5.70 23.95 -21.38
CA SER A 186 7.06 23.47 -21.55
C SER A 186 7.31 22.63 -22.80
N GLY A 187 6.23 22.26 -23.50
CA GLY A 187 6.29 21.44 -24.71
C GLY A 187 6.15 19.95 -24.42
N GLY A 188 5.87 19.18 -25.47
CA GLY A 188 5.68 17.74 -25.41
C GLY A 188 4.28 17.31 -24.98
N GLU A 189 4.11 16.00 -24.85
CA GLU A 189 2.83 15.36 -24.58
C GLU A 189 2.97 14.27 -23.52
N ALA A 190 1.99 14.18 -22.62
CA ALA A 190 1.87 13.07 -21.69
C ALA A 190 0.57 12.31 -21.95
N PHE A 191 0.60 11.00 -21.76
CA PHE A 191 -0.54 10.11 -21.92
C PHE A 191 -0.74 9.35 -20.62
N PHE A 192 -2.00 9.25 -20.19
CA PHE A 192 -2.40 8.59 -18.96
C PHE A 192 -3.47 7.56 -19.27
N ASP A 193 -3.37 6.41 -18.61
CA ASP A 193 -4.32 5.32 -18.79
C ASP A 193 -4.41 4.46 -17.53
N ASP A 194 -5.47 3.64 -17.44
CA ASP A 194 -5.65 2.61 -16.42
C ASP A 194 -5.40 3.09 -14.98
N VAL A 195 -6.13 4.14 -14.57
CA VAL A 195 -6.00 4.71 -13.22
C VAL A 195 -6.68 3.81 -12.20
N SER A 196 -5.96 3.42 -11.15
CA SER A 196 -6.53 2.68 -10.02
C SER A 196 -6.21 3.35 -8.69
N LEU A 197 -7.14 3.26 -7.74
CA LEU A 197 -6.91 3.66 -6.37
C LEU A 197 -7.24 2.48 -5.47
N GLU A 198 -6.32 2.16 -4.58
CA GLU A 198 -6.47 1.09 -3.61
C GLU A 198 -6.29 1.65 -2.21
N ARG A 199 -7.12 1.22 -1.27
CA ARG A 199 -6.89 1.43 0.16
C ARG A 199 -6.07 0.26 0.68
N VAL A 200 -4.95 0.56 1.32
CA VAL A 200 -4.18 -0.42 2.07
C VAL A 200 -4.93 -0.68 3.37
N ARG A 201 -5.23 -1.95 3.61
CA ARG A 201 -5.78 -2.39 4.88
C ARG A 201 -4.62 -2.62 5.83
N PRO A 202 -4.72 -2.16 7.09
CA PRO A 202 -3.76 -2.58 8.08
C PRO A 202 -3.73 -4.10 8.10
N PRO A 203 -2.57 -4.73 8.32
CA PRO A 203 -2.54 -6.17 8.46
C PRO A 203 -3.53 -6.58 9.55
N PRO A 204 -4.29 -7.66 9.38
CA PRO A 204 -5.39 -7.98 10.29
C PRO A 204 -4.91 -8.36 11.71
N VAL A 205 -3.61 -8.60 11.87
CA VAL A 205 -2.94 -8.87 13.14
C VAL A 205 -1.69 -8.01 13.26
N ASP A 206 -1.50 -7.39 14.42
CA ASP A 206 -0.19 -6.91 14.86
C ASP A 206 0.37 -7.89 15.89
N ALA A 207 1.64 -8.25 15.76
CA ALA A 207 2.31 -9.16 16.68
C ALA A 207 3.67 -8.60 17.11
N PHE A 208 3.99 -8.75 18.38
CA PHE A 208 5.27 -8.37 18.94
C PHE A 208 5.78 -9.43 19.94
N LEU A 209 6.96 -9.97 19.69
CA LEU A 209 7.60 -10.94 20.58
C LEU A 209 8.17 -10.21 21.80
N ARG A 210 7.50 -10.36 22.96
CA ARG A 210 7.96 -9.76 24.23
C ARG A 210 9.11 -10.55 24.84
N TYR A 211 9.06 -11.88 24.74
CA TYR A 211 10.12 -12.75 25.21
C TYR A 211 10.08 -14.10 24.47
N PRO A 212 11.24 -14.68 24.10
CA PRO A 212 12.57 -14.08 24.19
C PRO A 212 12.80 -13.02 23.11
N ASN A 213 13.27 -11.83 23.50
CA ASN A 213 13.50 -10.72 22.57
C ASN A 213 14.91 -10.72 21.95
N TYR A 214 15.84 -11.49 22.50
CA TYR A 214 17.19 -11.64 21.94
C TYR A 214 17.23 -12.81 20.97
N ARG A 215 17.15 -12.51 19.66
CA ARG A 215 17.28 -13.47 18.54
C ARG A 215 16.36 -14.70 18.63
N GLY A 216 15.27 -14.60 19.39
CA GLY A 216 14.36 -15.72 19.63
C GLY A 216 15.02 -16.89 20.38
N TYR A 217 15.93 -16.65 21.32
CA TYR A 217 16.56 -17.73 22.11
C TYR A 217 15.94 -17.86 23.50
N LEU A 218 15.52 -19.07 23.85
CA LEU A 218 15.20 -19.45 25.22
C LEU A 218 16.47 -19.97 25.90
N PRO A 219 17.02 -19.27 26.91
CA PRO A 219 18.17 -19.75 27.67
C PRO A 219 17.75 -20.92 28.58
N GLU A 220 18.62 -21.94 28.74
CA GLU A 220 18.33 -23.13 29.57
C GLU A 220 17.98 -22.80 31.03
N ASP A 221 18.62 -21.77 31.58
CA ASP A 221 18.47 -21.32 32.97
C ASP A 221 17.42 -20.21 33.14
N GLY A 222 16.72 -19.85 32.06
CA GLY A 222 15.67 -18.84 32.09
C GLY A 222 14.26 -19.41 31.92
N PRO A 223 13.25 -18.52 31.89
CA PRO A 223 11.88 -18.89 31.59
C PRO A 223 11.79 -19.68 30.30
N GLN A 224 11.21 -20.88 30.36
CA GLN A 224 10.92 -21.70 29.18
C GLN A 224 9.57 -21.33 28.55
N SER A 225 9.12 -20.07 28.73
CA SER A 225 7.88 -19.58 28.14
C SER A 225 8.16 -18.56 27.05
N VAL A 226 7.39 -18.62 25.96
CA VAL A 226 7.33 -17.60 24.92
C VAL A 226 6.19 -16.64 25.27
N ARG A 227 6.47 -15.35 25.24
CA ARG A 227 5.47 -14.29 25.48
C ARG A 227 5.31 -13.45 24.24
N LEU A 228 4.15 -13.55 23.62
CA LEU A 228 3.78 -12.80 22.43
C LEU A 228 2.66 -11.82 22.77
N TRP A 229 2.83 -10.59 22.34
CA TRP A 229 1.74 -9.63 22.30
C TRP A 229 1.08 -9.70 20.93
N VAL A 230 -0.24 -9.85 20.91
CA VAL A 230 -1.03 -9.91 19.67
C VAL A 230 -2.22 -8.98 19.78
N ARG A 231 -2.45 -8.19 18.73
CA ARG A 231 -3.63 -7.35 18.55
C ARG A 231 -4.32 -7.72 17.26
N LEU A 232 -5.64 -7.85 17.32
CA LEU A 232 -6.50 -7.99 16.14
C LEU A 232 -6.95 -6.61 15.68
N ASN A 233 -6.65 -6.27 14.43
CA ASN A 233 -7.07 -5.01 13.83
C ASN A 233 -8.54 -5.13 13.39
N ARG A 234 -9.36 -4.17 13.83
CA ARG A 234 -10.83 -4.25 13.85
C ARG A 234 -11.53 -3.90 12.54
N ASP A 235 -10.79 -3.51 11.50
CA ASP A 235 -11.38 -2.98 10.27
C ASP A 235 -11.99 -4.07 9.37
N GLU A 236 -11.87 -5.33 9.76
CA GLU A 236 -12.53 -6.47 9.13
C GLU A 236 -13.30 -7.31 10.16
N PRO A 237 -14.46 -7.89 9.79
CA PRO A 237 -15.21 -8.83 10.62
C PRO A 237 -14.50 -10.19 10.69
N HIS A 238 -13.30 -10.22 11.27
CA HIS A 238 -12.57 -11.45 11.50
C HIS A 238 -13.14 -12.17 12.73
N THR A 239 -13.42 -13.46 12.55
CA THR A 239 -14.08 -14.30 13.55
C THR A 239 -13.11 -14.96 14.52
N ALA A 240 -11.83 -15.08 14.17
CA ALA A 240 -10.74 -15.58 15.05
C ALA A 240 -9.37 -15.34 14.40
N ALA A 241 -8.30 -15.34 15.20
CA ALA A 241 -6.92 -15.49 14.71
C ALA A 241 -6.24 -16.67 15.40
N GLN A 242 -5.29 -17.29 14.72
CA GLN A 242 -4.49 -18.38 15.27
C GLN A 242 -3.02 -17.95 15.35
N VAL A 243 -2.45 -18.11 16.55
CA VAL A 243 -1.03 -17.93 16.80
C VAL A 243 -0.41 -19.31 16.89
N GLU A 244 0.58 -19.60 16.04
CA GLU A 244 1.30 -20.85 16.02
C GLU A 244 2.76 -20.63 16.46
N VAL A 245 3.24 -21.48 17.37
CA VAL A 245 4.65 -21.55 17.72
C VAL A 245 5.23 -22.85 17.17
N THR A 246 6.32 -22.71 16.43
CA THR A 246 7.01 -23.79 15.74
C THR A 246 8.47 -23.81 16.18
N GLU A 247 9.01 -25.01 16.37
CA GLU A 247 10.44 -25.20 16.59
C GLU A 247 11.18 -25.13 15.23
N VAL A 248 12.16 -24.23 15.09
CA VAL A 248 12.88 -23.99 13.82
C VAL A 248 13.67 -25.21 13.38
N ALA A 249 14.27 -25.92 14.33
CA ALA A 249 15.16 -27.03 14.03
C ALA A 249 14.41 -28.24 13.42
N THR A 250 13.13 -28.40 13.77
CA THR A 250 12.34 -29.60 13.44
C THR A 250 11.09 -29.29 12.62
N ASP A 251 10.76 -28.00 12.45
CA ASP A 251 9.46 -27.51 11.93
C ASP A 251 8.26 -28.10 12.70
N LYS A 252 8.48 -28.56 13.93
CA LYS A 252 7.44 -29.16 14.78
C LYS A 252 6.58 -28.05 15.35
N LYS A 253 5.27 -28.15 15.14
CA LYS A 253 4.28 -27.31 15.80
C LYS A 253 4.27 -27.63 17.31
N VAL A 254 4.59 -26.64 18.12
CA VAL A 254 4.62 -26.74 19.58
C VAL A 254 3.23 -26.47 20.15
N THR A 255 2.57 -25.41 19.69
CA THR A 255 1.21 -25.09 20.13
C THR A 255 0.46 -24.16 19.17
N VAL A 256 -0.86 -24.10 19.34
CA VAL A 256 -1.76 -23.16 18.67
C VAL A 256 -2.63 -22.47 19.72
N VAL A 257 -2.66 -21.13 19.70
CA VAL A 257 -3.56 -20.34 20.55
C VAL A 257 -4.56 -19.61 19.66
N GLU A 258 -5.85 -19.89 19.89
CA GLU A 258 -6.94 -19.16 19.25
C GLU A 258 -7.24 -17.86 20.01
N LEU A 259 -7.35 -16.77 19.26
CA LEU A 259 -7.82 -15.48 19.75
C LEU A 259 -9.31 -15.34 19.40
N PRO A 260 -10.20 -15.24 20.41
CA PRO A 260 -11.62 -15.12 20.16
C PRO A 260 -11.96 -13.79 19.47
N PRO A 261 -13.08 -13.73 18.73
CA PRO A 261 -13.50 -12.51 18.05
C PRO A 261 -13.67 -11.37 19.06
N GLY A 262 -13.14 -10.19 18.73
CA GLY A 262 -13.23 -8.99 19.57
C GLY A 262 -12.15 -8.83 20.64
N ALA A 263 -11.23 -9.80 20.80
CA ALA A 263 -10.03 -9.63 21.61
C ALA A 263 -9.13 -8.53 21.02
N GLN A 264 -9.19 -7.32 21.59
CA GLN A 264 -8.41 -6.17 21.11
C GLN A 264 -6.91 -6.39 21.28
N GLU A 265 -6.52 -7.10 22.32
CA GLU A 265 -5.12 -7.24 22.71
C GLU A 265 -5.00 -8.45 23.64
N LYS A 266 -4.01 -9.32 23.42
CA LYS A 266 -3.71 -10.43 24.32
C LYS A 266 -2.22 -10.65 24.41
N VAL A 267 -1.75 -10.89 25.62
CA VAL A 267 -0.45 -11.55 25.82
C VAL A 267 -0.70 -13.05 25.82
N VAL A 268 -0.15 -13.71 24.81
CA VAL A 268 -0.14 -15.16 24.68
C VAL A 268 1.15 -15.66 25.32
N GLU A 269 1.01 -16.49 26.35
CA GLU A 269 2.12 -17.16 26.99
C GLU A 269 2.06 -18.64 26.66
N ILE A 270 3.16 -19.17 26.13
CA ILE A 270 3.27 -20.51 25.59
C ILE A 270 4.43 -21.19 26.30
N ASP A 271 4.16 -22.30 26.97
CA ASP A 271 5.21 -23.14 27.53
C ASP A 271 5.92 -23.90 26.40
N ALA A 272 7.21 -23.64 26.23
CA ALA A 272 8.05 -24.25 25.20
C ALA A 272 8.80 -25.48 25.71
N SER A 273 8.53 -25.93 26.94
CA SER A 273 9.14 -27.16 27.50
C SER A 273 8.48 -28.47 27.06
N GLN A 274 7.43 -28.42 26.22
CA GLN A 274 6.64 -29.58 25.76
C GLN A 274 6.92 -30.02 24.31
#